data_AF-A0A2V6U0P8-F1
#
_entry.id   AF-A0A2V6U0P8-F1
#
_cell.length_a   1.000
_cell.length_b   1.000
_cell.length_c   1.000
_cell.angle_alpha   90.00
_cell.angle_beta   90.00
_cell.angle_gamma   90.00
#
_symmetry.space_group_name_H-M   'P 1'
#
loop_
_entity.id
_entity.type
_entity.pdbx_description
1 polymer ?
#
loop_
_entity_poly.entity_id
_entity_poly.type
_entity_poly.pdbx_seq_one_letter_code
_entity_poly.pdbx_strand_id
1 'polypeptide(L)' 'LQEILSQVPVPIPIIFITGNPDVPTAVKAMKAGAVDFLSKPFSEEELFGAVERALALRSASTDQRRMAHRRR' A
#
# COMPACT_ATOMS: atom_id res chain seq x y z
N LEU A 1 15.32 1.42 0.23
CA LEU A 1 14.18 2.17 0.82
C LEU A 1 13.00 1.24 1.16
N GLN A 2 12.45 0.47 0.21
CA GLN A 2 11.40 -0.54 0.52
C GLN A 2 11.87 -1.60 1.53
N GLU A 3 13.12 -2.03 1.42
CA GLU A 3 13.76 -3.02 2.30
C GLU A 3 13.99 -2.53 3.74
N ILE A 4 14.02 -1.21 3.94
CA ILE A 4 14.16 -0.59 5.27
C ILE A 4 12.79 -0.50 5.95
N LEU A 5 11.72 -0.24 5.17
CA LEU A 5 10.35 -0.13 5.67
C LEU A 5 9.69 -1.48 5.96
N SER A 6 10.17 -2.57 5.35
CA SER A 6 9.73 -3.95 5.67
C SER A 6 10.20 -4.43 7.05
N GLN A 7 11.13 -3.71 7.70
CA GLN A 7 11.56 -3.99 9.08
C GLN A 7 10.71 -3.25 10.14
N VAL A 8 9.74 -2.44 9.71
CA VAL A 8 8.83 -1.77 10.64
C VAL A 8 7.78 -2.79 11.13
N PRO A 9 7.57 -2.95 12.46
CA PRO A 9 6.65 -3.93 13.03
C PRO A 9 5.18 -3.77 12.58
N VAL A 10 4.86 -2.60 12.01
CA VAL A 10 3.54 -2.22 11.53
C VAL A 10 3.59 -2.18 9.99
N PRO A 11 2.81 -3.00 9.28
CA PRO A 11 2.70 -2.87 7.84
C PRO A 11 2.11 -1.50 7.50
N ILE A 12 2.92 -0.66 6.87
CA ILE A 12 2.53 0.65 6.38
C ILE A 12 2.03 0.44 4.94
N PRO A 13 0.78 0.82 4.61
CA PRO A 13 0.31 0.74 3.23
C PRO A 13 1.10 1.74 2.36
N ILE A 14 1.65 1.27 1.23
CA ILE A 14 2.48 2.07 0.33
C ILE A 14 1.74 2.27 -0.99
N ILE A 15 1.65 3.52 -1.45
CA ILE A 15 1.14 3.89 -2.78
C ILE A 15 2.31 4.44 -3.58
N PHE A 16 2.54 3.90 -4.78
CA PHE A 16 3.58 4.40 -5.69
C PHE A 16 2.99 5.43 -6.64
N ILE A 17 3.75 6.50 -6.90
CA ILE A 17 3.37 7.56 -7.85
C ILE A 17 4.54 7.75 -8.82
N THR A 18 4.31 7.59 -10.13
CA THR A 18 5.33 7.77 -11.18
C THR A 18 4.90 8.74 -12.26
N GLY A 19 5.84 9.47 -12.87
CA GLY A 19 5.59 10.30 -14.05
C GLY A 19 5.79 9.59 -15.39
N ASN A 20 6.44 8.43 -15.39
CA ASN A 20 6.68 7.63 -16.58
C ASN A 20 6.38 6.16 -16.24
N PRO A 21 5.11 5.73 -16.33
CA PRO A 21 4.75 4.36 -15.99
C PRO A 21 5.22 3.40 -17.07
N ASP A 22 5.83 2.30 -16.65
CA ASP A 22 5.99 1.10 -17.46
C ASP A 22 5.36 -0.10 -16.75
N VAL A 23 4.81 -1.02 -17.54
CA VAL A 23 4.12 -2.22 -17.04
C VAL A 23 5.02 -3.05 -16.09
N PRO A 24 6.31 -3.31 -16.41
CA PRO A 24 7.21 -4.01 -15.49
C PRO A 24 7.35 -3.34 -14.10
N THR A 25 7.51 -2.01 -14.05
CA THR A 25 7.63 -1.26 -12.79
C THR A 25 6.36 -1.31 -11.97
N ALA A 26 5.19 -1.16 -12.61
CA ALA A 26 3.90 -1.27 -11.93
C ALA A 26 3.72 -2.67 -11.31
N VAL A 27 4.02 -3.74 -12.07
CA VAL A 27 3.94 -5.12 -11.57
C VAL A 27 4.91 -5.36 -10.41
N LYS A 28 6.14 -4.82 -10.48
CA LYS A 28 7.13 -4.93 -9.40
C LYS A 28 6.66 -4.25 -8.12
N ALA A 29 6.06 -3.05 -8.24
CA ALA A 29 5.49 -2.33 -7.10
C ALA A 29 4.39 -3.15 -6.41
N MET A 30 3.43 -3.66 -7.19
CA MET A 30 2.32 -4.47 -6.66
C MET A 30 2.81 -5.76 -6.01
N LYS A 31 3.75 -6.48 -6.65
CA LYS A 31 4.34 -7.70 -6.08
C LYS A 31 5.08 -7.46 -4.77
N ALA A 32 5.62 -6.26 -4.57
CA ALA A 32 6.36 -5.90 -3.39
C ALA A 32 5.47 -5.32 -2.26
N GLY A 33 4.15 -5.46 -2.38
CA GLY A 33 3.19 -5.07 -1.33
C GLY A 33 2.69 -3.64 -1.44
N ALA A 34 2.82 -3.00 -2.60
CA ALA A 34 2.10 -1.77 -2.86
C ALA A 34 0.59 -2.01 -2.77
N VAL A 35 -0.11 -1.07 -2.16
CA VAL A 35 -1.56 -1.01 -2.20
C VAL A 35 -2.02 -0.53 -3.56
N ASP A 36 -1.31 0.44 -4.13
CA ASP A 36 -1.71 1.05 -5.38
C ASP A 36 -0.54 1.68 -6.13
N PHE A 37 -0.76 1.93 -7.42
CA PHE A 37 0.19 2.53 -8.34
C PHE A 37 -0.51 3.59 -9.20
N LEU A 38 -0.15 4.85 -8.99
CA LEU A 38 -0.69 6.00 -9.73
C LEU A 38 0.35 6.51 -10.75
N SER A 39 -0.10 6.75 -11.98
CA SER A 39 0.69 7.42 -13.02
C SER A 39 0.29 8.89 -13.13
N LYS A 40 1.25 9.80 -13.22
CA LYS A 40 0.98 11.20 -13.55
C LYS A 40 0.66 11.35 -15.04
N PRO A 41 -0.23 12.29 -15.41
CA PRO A 41 -1.09 13.04 -14.49
C PRO A 41 -2.19 12.14 -13.91
N PHE A 42 -2.48 12.31 -12.62
CA PHE A 42 -3.60 11.67 -11.92
C PHE A 42 -4.55 12.75 -11.40
N SER A 43 -5.82 12.40 -11.22
CA SER A 43 -6.82 13.28 -10.63
C SER A 43 -6.77 13.26 -9.10
N GLU A 44 -7.36 14.28 -8.47
CA GLU A 44 -7.52 14.28 -7.01
C GLU A 44 -8.37 13.10 -6.54
N GLU A 45 -9.42 12.74 -7.28
CA GLU A 45 -10.28 11.58 -6.98
C GLU A 45 -9.51 10.26 -6.99
N GLU A 46 -8.60 10.08 -7.95
CA GLU A 46 -7.73 8.90 -8.03
C GLU A 46 -6.81 8.80 -6.81
N LEU A 47 -6.24 9.93 -6.38
CA LEU A 47 -5.39 10.00 -5.20
C LEU A 47 -6.18 9.69 -3.92
N PHE A 48 -7.34 10.35 -3.73
CA PHE A 48 -8.18 10.11 -2.56
C PHE A 48 -8.65 8.66 -2.49
N GLY A 49 -9.08 8.09 -3.62
CA GLY A 49 -9.47 6.68 -3.69
C GLY A 49 -8.32 5.72 -3.35
N ALA A 50 -7.09 6.00 -3.79
CA ALA A 50 -5.92 5.20 -3.45
C ALA A 50 -5.61 5.27 -1.93
N VAL A 51 -5.73 6.45 -1.33
CA VAL A 51 -5.55 6.65 0.11
C VAL A 51 -6.65 5.94 0.91
N GLU A 52 -7.90 6.01 0.49
CA GLU A 52 -9.01 5.28 1.13
C GLU A 52 -8.77 3.77 1.13
N ARG A 53 -8.34 3.21 -0.01
CA ARG A 53 -7.96 1.79 -0.13
C ARG A 53 -6.82 1.43 0.83
N ALA A 54 -5.80 2.28 0.92
CA ALA A 54 -4.68 2.10 1.84
C ALA A 54 -5.11 2.11 3.32
N LEU A 55 -6.00 3.02 3.70
CA LEU A 55 -6.53 3.11 5.06
C LEU A 55 -7.40 1.90 5.42
N ALA A 56 -8.26 1.46 4.50
CA ALA A 56 -9.11 0.28 4.67
C ALA A 56 -8.31 -1.01 4.86
N LEU A 57 -7.19 -1.17 4.12
CA LEU A 57 -6.28 -2.30 4.32
C LEU A 57 -5.60 -2.25 5.69
N ARG A 58 -5.23 -1.06 6.16
CA ARG A 58 -4.61 -0.90 7.48
C ARG A 58 -5.58 -1.23 8.62
N SER A 59 -6.84 -0.82 8.54
CA SER A 59 -7.85 -1.16 9.54
C SER A 59 -8.10 -2.67 9.59
N ALA A 60 -8.27 -3.32 8.43
CA ALA A 60 -8.44 -4.78 8.35
C ALA A 60 -7.24 -5.54 8.95
N SER A 61 -6.01 -5.09 8.65
CA SER A 61 -4.77 -5.67 9.16
C SER A 61 -4.62 -5.53 10.69
N THR A 62 -5.11 -4.42 11.24
CA THR A 62 -5.06 -4.13 12.69
C THR A 62 -6.05 -5.03 13.45
N ASP A 63 -7.24 -5.23 12.90
CA ASP A 63 -8.28 -6.07 13.51
C ASP A 63 -7.92 -7.56 13.44
N GLN A 64 -7.37 -8.05 12.32
CA GLN A 64 -6.87 -9.43 12.22
C GLN A 64 -5.78 -9.74 13.25
N ARG A 65 -4.88 -8.80 13.53
CA ARG A 65 -3.86 -8.98 14.59
C ARG A 65 -4.44 -8.93 15.99
N ARG A 66 -5.42 -8.06 16.28
CA ARG A 66 -6.13 -8.05 17.56
C ARG A 66 -6.88 -9.36 17.81
N MET A 67 -7.49 -9.93 16.77
CA MET A 67 -8.16 -11.24 16.87
C MET A 67 -7.17 -12.40 16.99
N ALA A 68 -6.05 -12.37 16.27
CA ALA A 68 -4.99 -13.38 16.39
C ALA A 68 -4.30 -13.38 17.75
N HIS A 69 -4.14 -12.20 18.38
CA HIS A 69 -3.52 -12.08 19.71
C HIS A 69 -4.48 -12.48 20.85
N ARG A 70 -5.80 -12.40 20.66
CA ARG A 70 -6.83 -12.82 21.64
C ARG A 70 -7.04 -14.34 21.74
N ARG A 71 -6.31 -15.15 20.97
CA ARG A 71 -6.38 -16.63 21.00
C ARG A 71 -5.18 -17.28 21.69
N ARG A 72 -4.40 -16.54 22.49
CA ARG A 72 -3.38 -17.11 23.39
C ARG A 72 -3.84 -17.07 24.83
#